data_AF-A0A803TE84-F1
#
_entry.id   AF-A0A803TE84-F1
#
_cell.length_a   1.000
_cell.length_b   1.000
_cell.length_c   1.000
_cell.angle_alpha   90.00
_cell.angle_beta   90.00
_cell.angle_gamma   90.00
#
_symmetry.space_group_name_H-M   'P 1'
#
loop_
_entity.id
_entity.type
_entity.pdbx_description
1 polymer ?
#
loop_
_entity_poly.entity_id
_entity_poly.type
_entity_poly.pdbx_seq_one_letter_code
_entity_poly.pdbx_strand_id
1 'polypeptide(L)'
;MAPRRWLGLLLSWLLLSLAGAYFPEERWMPESPPRAPRVLVALLARNAAHSLPAALGCLERLRHPKDRTALWVATDHNVDNTTAVLREWLTNVKSMYHSVEWRPMELPRSYPDEEGPKHWSNFRYEHVMKLRQAALQAARDMWADYILFVDSDNLLTNPDTLSLLIAENKTVVAPMLDSRAAYSNFWCGMTSQGYYKRTPAYIPVRKRDRKGCFAVPMVHSTFLINLQKEASQNLVFYPPHPDYTWAFDDIIVFAFACRQAEVQMYVCNKEVYGFLPVPLRSHSTLRDEVESFMHVQLEVMGEDSIGLEKSVVFEDDLRFEIFFKRRIMNLMYDLEEEGLDWDLIYIGRKRMQVEHSEKAVPHVRNLVEADYSYWTLGYIISLQGAKKLLDAQPLSKMLPVDEFLPVMFDKHPVSDYMEHFENRNLLAFSVEPLLVYPTHYTGDDGYISDTETSVVWDNENIKTDWDRAKSQKMKEQQELSSEARNTDVLQSPLDSAARDEL
;
A
#
# COMPACT_ATOMS: atom_id res chain seq x y z
N MET A 1 9.89 -85.49 -51.28
CA MET A 1 9.16 -85.54 -49.99
C MET A 1 9.63 -84.37 -49.13
N ALA A 2 8.67 -83.59 -48.62
CA ALA A 2 8.77 -82.54 -47.59
C ALA A 2 9.54 -81.23 -47.91
N PRO A 3 8.77 -80.16 -48.23
CA PRO A 3 9.01 -78.83 -47.65
C PRO A 3 7.72 -78.39 -46.97
N ARG A 4 7.45 -78.90 -45.76
CA ARG A 4 6.25 -78.54 -44.98
C ARG A 4 6.54 -78.03 -43.57
N ARG A 5 7.81 -77.85 -43.22
CA ARG A 5 8.21 -77.38 -41.88
C ARG A 5 8.57 -75.89 -41.78
N TRP A 6 8.70 -75.18 -42.91
CA TRP A 6 9.09 -73.75 -42.89
C TRP A 6 7.91 -72.79 -43.05
N LEU A 7 6.75 -73.23 -43.57
CA LEU A 7 5.58 -72.36 -43.68
C LEU A 7 4.92 -72.05 -42.34
N GLY A 8 4.94 -72.99 -41.38
CA GLY A 8 4.36 -72.79 -40.05
C GLY A 8 5.13 -71.77 -39.20
N LEU A 9 6.46 -71.73 -39.33
CA LEU A 9 7.31 -70.78 -38.61
C LEU A 9 7.22 -69.36 -39.19
N LEU A 10 7.07 -69.22 -40.51
CA LEU A 10 6.83 -67.94 -41.17
C LEU A 10 5.43 -67.38 -40.85
N LEU A 11 4.40 -68.23 -40.77
CA LEU A 11 3.06 -67.80 -40.33
C LEU A 11 2.99 -67.45 -38.84
N SER A 12 3.75 -68.12 -37.96
CA SER A 12 3.83 -67.71 -36.55
C SER A 12 4.56 -66.38 -36.38
N TRP A 13 5.59 -66.11 -37.19
CA TRP A 13 6.28 -64.82 -37.19
C TRP A 13 5.43 -63.69 -37.78
N LEU A 14 4.63 -63.95 -38.82
CA LEU A 14 3.70 -62.96 -39.37
C LEU A 14 2.55 -62.62 -38.41
N LEU A 15 2.08 -63.59 -37.63
CA LEU A 15 1.05 -63.36 -36.60
C LEU A 15 1.61 -62.65 -35.36
N LEU A 16 2.90 -62.84 -35.04
CA LEU A 16 3.60 -62.07 -33.99
C LEU A 16 4.00 -60.66 -34.45
N SER A 17 4.20 -60.41 -35.76
CA SER A 17 4.43 -59.06 -36.28
C SER A 17 3.15 -58.27 -36.55
N LEU A 18 1.99 -58.96 -36.62
CA LEU A 18 0.66 -58.33 -36.69
C LEU A 18 0.03 -58.09 -35.31
N ALA A 19 0.64 -58.62 -34.24
CA ALA A 19 0.56 -58.00 -32.91
C ALA A 19 1.46 -56.76 -32.91
N GLY A 20 1.21 -55.83 -33.84
CA GLY A 20 1.68 -54.46 -33.71
C GLY A 20 1.27 -54.02 -32.32
N ALA A 21 2.27 -53.67 -31.52
CA ALA A 21 2.08 -53.15 -30.18
C ALA A 21 1.03 -52.05 -30.26
N TYR A 22 -0.20 -52.40 -29.87
CA TYR A 22 -1.29 -51.47 -29.69
C TYR A 22 -1.02 -50.78 -28.35
N PHE A 23 0.03 -49.97 -28.31
CA PHE A 23 0.01 -48.78 -27.48
C PHE A 23 -0.59 -47.73 -28.41
N PRO A 24 -1.92 -47.53 -28.41
CA PRO A 24 -2.47 -46.35 -29.03
C PRO A 24 -1.71 -45.20 -28.38
N GLU A 25 -1.11 -44.31 -29.16
CA GLU A 25 -0.40 -43.11 -28.70
C GLU A 25 -0.97 -42.69 -27.35
N GLU A 26 -0.27 -43.08 -26.28
CA GLU A 26 -0.81 -42.91 -24.94
C GLU A 26 -0.80 -41.40 -24.79
N ARG A 27 -1.98 -40.77 -24.97
CA ARG A 27 -2.14 -39.32 -24.87
C ARG A 27 -1.83 -39.01 -23.43
N TRP A 28 -0.56 -38.75 -23.18
CA TRP A 28 -0.06 -38.39 -21.88
C TRP A 28 -0.72 -37.06 -21.53
N MET A 29 -1.74 -37.15 -20.67
CA MET A 29 -2.36 -35.98 -20.07
C MET A 29 -1.34 -35.47 -19.06
N PRO A 30 -0.85 -34.21 -19.18
CA PRO A 30 0.05 -33.67 -18.18
C PRO A 30 -0.67 -33.63 -16.83
N GLU A 31 0.04 -33.99 -15.78
CA GLU A 31 -0.45 -33.89 -14.40
C GLU A 31 -0.84 -32.45 -14.06
N SER A 32 -1.87 -32.30 -13.21
CA SER A 32 -2.26 -30.98 -12.72
C SER A 32 -1.14 -30.36 -11.86
N PRO A 33 -0.98 -29.02 -11.85
CA PRO A 33 0.02 -28.36 -11.02
C PRO A 33 -0.25 -28.60 -9.51
N PRO A 34 0.78 -28.63 -8.66
CA PRO A 34 0.60 -28.77 -7.23
C PRO A 34 -0.17 -27.57 -6.67
N ARG A 35 -0.95 -27.80 -5.62
CA ARG A 35 -1.62 -26.71 -4.90
C ARG A 35 -0.60 -25.83 -4.20
N ALA A 36 -0.89 -24.53 -4.13
CA ALA A 36 -0.07 -23.57 -3.37
C ALA A 36 0.04 -24.01 -1.90
N PRO A 37 1.18 -23.80 -1.21
CA PRO A 37 1.36 -24.20 0.19
C PRO A 37 0.42 -23.46 1.15
N ARG A 38 0.11 -24.07 2.30
CA ARG A 38 -0.64 -23.42 3.38
C ARG A 38 0.26 -22.45 4.11
N VAL A 39 -0.18 -21.21 4.24
CA VAL A 39 0.59 -20.17 4.92
C VAL A 39 -0.24 -19.58 6.04
N LEU A 40 0.34 -19.49 7.24
CA LEU A 40 -0.22 -18.67 8.32
C LEU A 40 0.50 -17.32 8.33
N VAL A 41 -0.25 -16.23 8.26
CA VAL A 41 0.28 -14.87 8.41
C VAL A 41 0.02 -14.44 9.85
N ALA A 42 1.09 -14.18 10.60
CA ALA A 42 1.06 -13.71 11.97
C ALA A 42 1.29 -12.19 12.01
N LEU A 43 0.29 -11.44 12.47
CA LEU A 43 0.32 -9.99 12.60
C LEU A 43 0.16 -9.61 14.08
N LEU A 44 1.17 -8.92 14.61
CA LEU A 44 1.14 -8.35 15.95
C LEU A 44 1.01 -6.83 15.83
N ALA A 45 0.09 -6.23 16.56
CA ALA A 45 -0.14 -4.80 16.49
C ALA A 45 -0.31 -4.17 17.86
N ARG A 46 0.43 -3.09 18.11
CA ARG A 46 0.28 -2.21 19.27
C ARG A 46 0.40 -0.77 18.81
N ASN A 47 -0.63 0.05 19.06
CA ASN A 47 -0.67 1.47 18.67
C ASN A 47 -0.36 1.74 17.19
N ALA A 48 -0.91 0.89 16.32
CA ALA A 48 -0.65 0.86 14.88
C ALA A 48 -1.84 1.39 14.04
N ALA A 49 -2.82 2.09 14.64
CA ALA A 49 -4.02 2.52 13.91
C ALA A 49 -3.69 3.35 12.66
N HIS A 50 -2.61 4.13 12.73
CA HIS A 50 -2.12 4.99 11.65
C HIS A 50 -1.50 4.21 10.48
N SER A 51 -0.85 3.08 10.73
CA SER A 51 -0.12 2.32 9.72
C SER A 51 -0.91 1.14 9.14
N LEU A 52 -1.85 0.61 9.93
CA LEU A 52 -2.69 -0.53 9.55
C LEU A 52 -3.40 -0.38 8.19
N PRO A 53 -4.03 0.76 7.83
CA PRO A 53 -4.71 0.86 6.53
C PRO A 53 -3.78 0.55 5.34
N ALA A 54 -2.53 1.05 5.38
CA ALA A 54 -1.55 0.80 4.33
C ALA A 54 -0.96 -0.62 4.41
N ALA A 55 -0.63 -1.10 5.62
CA ALA A 55 -0.05 -2.43 5.82
C ALA A 55 -1.04 -3.56 5.46
N LEU A 56 -2.30 -3.45 5.90
CA LEU A 56 -3.37 -4.40 5.57
C LEU A 56 -3.69 -4.37 4.07
N GLY A 57 -3.71 -3.19 3.45
CA GLY A 57 -3.85 -3.07 2.00
C GLY A 57 -2.70 -3.73 1.21
N CYS A 58 -1.49 -3.77 1.76
CA CYS A 58 -0.38 -4.55 1.19
C CYS A 58 -0.59 -6.06 1.37
N LEU A 59 -0.99 -6.50 2.57
CA LEU A 59 -1.27 -7.91 2.88
C LEU A 59 -2.38 -8.49 2.00
N GLU A 60 -3.43 -7.72 1.75
CA GLU A 60 -4.54 -8.16 0.88
C GLU A 60 -4.14 -8.32 -0.60
N ARG A 61 -3.14 -7.55 -1.05
CA ARG A 61 -2.62 -7.60 -2.41
C ARG A 61 -1.62 -8.72 -2.66
N LEU A 62 -1.15 -9.41 -1.61
CA LEU A 62 -0.27 -10.56 -1.77
C LEU A 62 -0.92 -11.61 -2.68
N ARG A 63 -0.24 -12.00 -3.75
CA ARG A 63 -0.69 -12.98 -4.74
C ARG A 63 -0.47 -14.40 -4.25
N HIS A 64 -1.20 -14.75 -3.18
CA HIS A 64 -1.27 -16.12 -2.67
C HIS A 64 -2.74 -16.49 -2.42
N PRO A 65 -3.20 -17.72 -2.69
CA PRO A 65 -4.61 -18.07 -2.58
C PRO A 65 -5.12 -17.85 -1.14
N LYS A 66 -6.15 -17.00 -0.99
CA LYS A 66 -6.70 -16.67 0.33
C LYS A 66 -7.28 -17.90 1.03
N ASP A 67 -7.85 -18.85 0.29
CA ASP A 67 -8.32 -20.17 0.81
C ASP A 67 -7.19 -21.08 1.32
N ARG A 68 -5.93 -20.74 1.01
CA ARG A 68 -4.71 -21.40 1.50
C ARG A 68 -3.93 -20.52 2.49
N THR A 69 -4.50 -19.38 2.86
CA THR A 69 -3.89 -18.41 3.79
C THR A 69 -4.73 -18.31 5.05
N ALA A 70 -4.10 -18.52 6.20
CA ALA A 70 -4.68 -18.30 7.50
C ALA A 70 -4.15 -17.00 8.11
N LEU A 71 -4.98 -16.31 8.87
CA LEU A 71 -4.61 -15.10 9.59
C LEU A 71 -4.57 -15.38 11.09
N TRP A 72 -3.48 -15.00 11.74
CA TRP A 72 -3.32 -15.01 13.18
C TRP A 72 -3.01 -13.59 13.62
N VAL A 73 -3.96 -12.92 14.25
CA VAL A 73 -3.84 -11.50 14.57
C VAL A 73 -4.03 -11.28 16.06
N ALA A 74 -3.01 -10.70 16.70
CA ALA A 74 -3.05 -10.32 18.10
C ALA A 74 -2.81 -8.82 18.24
N THR A 75 -3.54 -8.20 19.17
CA THR A 75 -3.35 -6.79 19.48
C THR A 75 -3.56 -6.54 20.96
N ASP A 76 -2.70 -5.71 21.54
CA ASP A 76 -2.59 -5.51 22.97
C ASP A 76 -2.04 -4.10 23.29
N HIS A 77 -2.21 -3.66 24.54
CA HIS A 77 -1.61 -2.43 25.06
C HIS A 77 -1.83 -1.19 24.16
N ASN A 78 -3.02 -1.11 23.57
CA ASN A 78 -3.43 -0.02 22.71
C ASN A 78 -3.99 1.14 23.52
N VAL A 79 -3.56 2.35 23.18
CA VAL A 79 -4.19 3.61 23.60
C VAL A 79 -4.92 4.30 22.44
N ASP A 80 -4.70 3.84 21.21
CA ASP A 80 -5.35 4.33 19.99
C ASP A 80 -6.44 3.36 19.48
N ASN A 81 -6.92 3.59 18.25
CA ASN A 81 -7.99 2.79 17.62
C ASN A 81 -7.51 1.49 16.95
N THR A 82 -6.31 0.97 17.25
CA THR A 82 -5.75 -0.23 16.60
C THR A 82 -6.70 -1.42 16.66
N THR A 83 -7.30 -1.69 17.84
CA THR A 83 -8.22 -2.82 18.01
C THR A 83 -9.48 -2.67 17.14
N ALA A 84 -9.98 -1.44 16.95
CA ALA A 84 -11.17 -1.19 16.14
C ALA A 84 -10.89 -1.42 14.65
N VAL A 85 -9.78 -0.86 14.14
CA VAL A 85 -9.36 -1.02 12.73
C VAL A 85 -9.17 -2.50 12.37
N LEU A 86 -8.46 -3.25 13.22
CA LEU A 86 -8.26 -4.69 13.00
C LEU A 86 -9.56 -5.47 13.07
N ARG A 87 -10.44 -5.18 14.03
CA ARG A 87 -11.74 -5.85 14.16
C ARG A 87 -12.60 -5.66 12.92
N GLU A 88 -12.66 -4.44 12.41
CA GLU A 88 -13.40 -4.11 11.19
C GLU A 88 -12.82 -4.87 9.99
N TRP A 89 -11.51 -4.77 9.78
CA TRP A 89 -10.83 -5.47 8.69
C TRP A 89 -11.05 -6.99 8.74
N LEU A 90 -10.80 -7.61 9.89
CA LEU A 90 -10.95 -9.06 10.07
C LEU A 90 -12.38 -9.53 9.82
N THR A 91 -13.38 -8.74 10.22
CA THR A 91 -14.79 -9.06 9.98
C THR A 91 -15.10 -9.09 8.49
N ASN A 92 -14.56 -8.14 7.73
CA ASN A 92 -14.77 -8.04 6.28
C ASN A 92 -14.01 -9.12 5.48
N VAL A 93 -12.83 -9.54 5.93
CA VAL A 93 -12.01 -10.52 5.18
C VAL A 93 -12.21 -11.97 5.61
N LYS A 94 -12.89 -12.23 6.74
CA LYS A 94 -13.02 -13.56 7.34
C LYS A 94 -13.48 -14.66 6.39
N SER A 95 -14.41 -14.35 5.48
CA SER A 95 -14.96 -15.34 4.53
C SER A 95 -14.02 -15.67 3.37
N MET A 96 -13.02 -14.82 3.10
CA MET A 96 -12.07 -15.01 2.01
C MET A 96 -10.87 -15.87 2.41
N TYR A 97 -10.43 -15.76 3.66
CA TYR A 97 -9.25 -16.46 4.18
C TYR A 97 -9.62 -17.86 4.70
N HIS A 98 -8.66 -18.79 4.66
CA HIS A 98 -8.84 -20.17 5.15
C HIS A 98 -9.35 -20.22 6.59
N SER A 99 -8.73 -19.42 7.45
CA SER A 99 -9.13 -19.24 8.84
C SER A 99 -8.64 -17.89 9.35
N VAL A 100 -9.32 -17.38 10.37
CA VAL A 100 -8.95 -16.15 11.05
C VAL A 100 -9.00 -16.39 12.56
N GLU A 101 -7.85 -16.25 13.20
CA GLU A 101 -7.70 -16.27 14.66
C GLU A 101 -7.48 -14.85 15.17
N TRP A 102 -8.40 -14.38 16.00
CA TRP A 102 -8.43 -13.01 16.52
C TRP A 102 -8.20 -13.00 18.03
N ARG A 103 -7.17 -12.28 18.48
CA ARG A 103 -6.74 -12.22 19.89
C ARG A 103 -6.61 -10.78 20.37
N PRO A 104 -7.72 -10.07 20.64
CA PRO A 104 -7.68 -8.72 21.19
C PRO A 104 -7.46 -8.74 22.71
N MET A 105 -6.68 -7.78 23.20
CA MET A 105 -6.51 -7.50 24.61
C MET A 105 -6.60 -5.99 24.86
N GLU A 106 -7.74 -5.54 25.40
CA GLU A 106 -8.01 -4.11 25.63
C GLU A 106 -7.27 -3.55 26.86
N LEU A 107 -6.93 -4.42 27.83
CA LEU A 107 -6.22 -4.06 29.06
C LEU A 107 -5.13 -5.09 29.39
N PRO A 108 -3.99 -4.66 29.95
CA PRO A 108 -3.63 -3.28 30.27
C PRO A 108 -3.22 -2.47 29.02
N ARG A 109 -3.19 -1.14 29.12
CA ARG A 109 -2.82 -0.22 28.02
C ARG A 109 -1.33 0.12 27.96
N SER A 110 -0.60 -0.21 29.02
CA SER A 110 0.82 0.05 29.17
C SER A 110 1.50 -1.04 29.99
N TYR A 111 2.81 -1.18 29.81
CA TYR A 111 3.64 -2.06 30.64
C TYR A 111 4.07 -1.36 31.94
N PRO A 112 4.23 -2.07 33.06
CA PRO A 112 4.59 -1.45 34.33
C PRO A 112 5.97 -0.77 34.35
N ASP A 113 6.88 -1.22 33.49
CA ASP A 113 8.28 -0.78 33.39
C ASP A 113 8.54 0.11 32.17
N GLU A 114 7.50 0.54 31.45
CA GLU A 114 7.68 1.41 30.28
C GLU A 114 7.59 2.91 30.64
N GLU A 115 8.38 3.73 29.95
CA GLU A 115 8.39 5.19 30.13
C GLU A 115 7.45 5.89 29.13
N GLY A 116 7.11 5.20 28.05
CA GLY A 116 6.28 5.69 26.97
C GLY A 116 5.97 4.58 25.95
N PRO A 117 5.07 4.84 24.98
CA PRO A 117 4.56 3.83 24.06
C PRO A 117 5.63 3.24 23.12
N LYS A 118 6.74 3.95 22.91
CA LYS A 118 7.89 3.50 22.11
C LYS A 118 9.03 2.89 22.93
N HIS A 119 8.91 2.86 24.26
CA HIS A 119 9.89 2.17 25.09
C HIS A 119 9.74 0.64 24.92
N TRP A 120 10.85 -0.02 24.61
CA TRP A 120 10.98 -1.48 24.57
C TRP A 120 11.51 -2.01 25.90
N SER A 121 10.60 -2.21 26.84
CA SER A 121 10.89 -2.71 28.18
C SER A 121 11.03 -4.23 28.22
N ASN A 122 11.55 -4.79 29.32
CA ASN A 122 11.73 -6.24 29.44
C ASN A 122 10.38 -6.97 29.44
N PHE A 123 9.36 -6.43 30.12
CA PHE A 123 8.02 -7.04 30.08
C PHE A 123 7.41 -7.02 28.67
N ARG A 124 7.67 -5.96 27.89
CA ARG A 124 7.24 -5.91 26.49
C ARG A 124 7.94 -6.95 25.63
N TYR A 125 9.27 -7.07 25.72
CA TYR A 125 10.00 -8.10 24.99
C TYR A 125 9.49 -9.51 25.32
N GLU A 126 9.31 -9.81 26.60
CA GLU A 126 8.77 -11.10 27.05
C GLU A 126 7.38 -11.37 26.46
N HIS A 127 6.50 -10.37 26.48
CA HIS A 127 5.14 -10.50 25.96
C HIS A 127 5.12 -10.76 24.45
N VAL A 128 5.88 -9.97 23.67
CA VAL A 128 5.98 -10.14 22.22
C VAL A 128 6.57 -11.51 21.86
N MET A 129 7.59 -11.98 22.58
CA MET A 129 8.15 -13.32 22.39
C MET A 129 7.11 -14.42 22.65
N LYS A 130 6.29 -14.28 23.70
CA LYS A 130 5.18 -15.22 23.98
C LYS A 130 4.13 -15.21 22.88
N LEU A 131 3.77 -14.05 22.34
CA LEU A 131 2.83 -13.94 21.21
C LEU A 131 3.40 -14.60 19.95
N ARG A 132 4.67 -14.34 19.61
CA ARG A 132 5.33 -14.99 18.47
C ARG A 132 5.42 -16.50 18.64
N GLN A 133 5.70 -16.98 19.86
CA GLN A 133 5.68 -18.41 20.18
C GLN A 133 4.29 -19.02 20.01
N ALA A 134 3.24 -18.33 20.47
CA ALA A 134 1.86 -18.79 20.32
C ALA A 134 1.44 -18.88 18.84
N ALA A 135 1.81 -17.88 18.03
CA ALA A 135 1.57 -17.89 16.58
C ALA A 135 2.31 -19.04 15.88
N LEU A 136 3.58 -19.28 16.24
CA LEU A 136 4.37 -20.40 15.71
C LEU A 136 3.73 -21.75 16.07
N GLN A 137 3.24 -21.90 17.30
CA GLN A 137 2.55 -23.11 17.72
C GLN A 137 1.22 -23.30 16.99
N ALA A 138 0.42 -22.25 16.83
CA ALA A 138 -0.83 -22.30 16.08
C ALA A 138 -0.61 -22.73 14.62
N ALA A 139 0.46 -22.23 13.98
CA ALA A 139 0.85 -22.66 12.63
C ALA A 139 1.20 -24.15 12.57
N ARG A 140 1.94 -24.66 13.56
CA ARG A 140 2.26 -26.10 13.66
C ARG A 140 1.01 -26.95 13.88
N ASP A 141 0.12 -26.52 14.78
CA ASP A 141 -1.09 -27.26 15.15
C ASP A 141 -2.08 -27.37 13.98
N MET A 142 -2.14 -26.36 13.11
CA MET A 142 -2.95 -26.41 11.89
C MET A 142 -2.23 -27.03 10.67
N TRP A 143 -1.01 -27.51 10.88
CA TRP A 143 -0.14 -28.10 9.87
C TRP A 143 0.16 -27.12 8.72
N ALA A 144 0.34 -25.83 9.01
CA ALA A 144 0.76 -24.87 8.00
C ALA A 144 2.13 -25.28 7.42
N ASP A 145 2.32 -25.05 6.12
CA ASP A 145 3.58 -25.33 5.44
C ASP A 145 4.61 -24.22 5.73
N TYR A 146 4.12 -22.99 5.87
CA TYR A 146 4.92 -21.82 6.23
C TYR A 146 4.19 -20.92 7.23
N ILE A 147 4.95 -20.15 7.99
CA ILE A 147 4.45 -19.00 8.77
C ILE A 147 5.20 -17.73 8.36
N LEU A 148 4.45 -16.69 8.00
CA LEU A 148 4.97 -15.36 7.70
C LEU A 148 4.69 -14.45 8.89
N PHE A 149 5.73 -13.97 9.56
CA PHE A 149 5.61 -12.91 10.55
C PHE A 149 5.66 -11.56 9.85
N VAL A 150 4.73 -10.66 10.19
CA VAL A 150 4.66 -9.31 9.64
C VAL A 150 4.41 -8.31 10.78
N ASP A 151 5.27 -7.30 10.88
CA ASP A 151 5.03 -6.16 11.77
C ASP A 151 3.98 -5.23 11.15
N SER A 152 3.13 -4.61 11.97
CA SER A 152 1.96 -3.83 11.54
C SER A 152 2.26 -2.53 10.79
N ASP A 153 3.52 -2.13 10.73
CA ASP A 153 4.04 -0.94 10.06
C ASP A 153 4.95 -1.27 8.85
N ASN A 154 5.10 -2.56 8.50
CA ASN A 154 5.84 -2.97 7.31
C ASN A 154 4.94 -3.01 6.07
N LEU A 155 5.37 -2.32 5.02
CA LEU A 155 4.62 -2.18 3.76
C LEU A 155 5.17 -3.14 2.70
N LEU A 156 4.57 -4.32 2.58
CA LEU A 156 4.90 -5.30 1.54
C LEU A 156 4.31 -4.88 0.18
N THR A 157 4.94 -3.90 -0.46
CA THR A 157 4.45 -3.31 -1.72
C THR A 157 4.51 -4.29 -2.88
N ASN A 158 5.43 -5.26 -2.84
CA ASN A 158 5.52 -6.30 -3.86
C ASN A 158 4.53 -7.46 -3.57
N PRO A 159 3.50 -7.62 -4.41
CA PRO A 159 2.49 -8.66 -4.21
C PRO A 159 3.03 -10.10 -4.37
N ASP A 160 4.19 -10.30 -5.01
CA ASP A 160 4.81 -11.63 -5.17
C ASP A 160 5.75 -12.00 -4.02
N THR A 161 5.85 -11.18 -2.97
CA THR A 161 6.79 -11.39 -1.85
C THR A 161 6.74 -12.82 -1.31
N LEU A 162 5.55 -13.36 -1.08
CA LEU A 162 5.40 -14.69 -0.48
C LEU A 162 5.90 -15.81 -1.41
N SER A 163 5.54 -15.77 -2.71
CA SER A 163 5.95 -16.79 -3.68
C SER A 163 7.47 -16.74 -3.92
N LEU A 164 8.05 -15.54 -3.97
CA LEU A 164 9.49 -15.32 -4.10
C LEU A 164 10.25 -15.90 -2.91
N LEU A 165 9.80 -15.65 -1.68
CA LEU A 165 10.45 -16.18 -0.47
C LEU A 165 10.32 -17.70 -0.36
N ILE A 166 9.15 -18.26 -0.71
CA ILE A 166 8.92 -19.71 -0.75
C ILE A 166 9.89 -20.38 -1.75
N ALA A 167 10.12 -19.76 -2.91
CA ALA A 167 11.01 -20.29 -3.95
C ALA A 167 12.48 -20.41 -3.50
N GLU A 168 12.92 -19.63 -2.50
CA GLU A 168 14.28 -19.73 -1.95
C GLU A 168 14.51 -21.00 -1.13
N ASN A 169 13.44 -21.68 -0.71
CA ASN A 169 13.47 -22.96 -0.02
C ASN A 169 14.39 -22.98 1.22
N LYS A 170 14.38 -21.88 2.00
CA LYS A 170 15.15 -21.71 3.23
C LYS A 170 14.28 -21.94 4.47
N THR A 171 14.89 -22.35 5.57
CA THR A 171 14.19 -22.54 6.85
C THR A 171 13.70 -21.20 7.41
N VAL A 172 14.53 -20.16 7.41
CA VAL A 172 14.17 -18.79 7.81
C VAL A 172 14.69 -17.82 6.76
N VAL A 173 13.80 -17.04 6.16
CA VAL A 173 14.14 -16.06 5.11
C VAL A 173 13.34 -14.79 5.23
N ALA A 174 14.00 -13.64 5.14
CA ALA A 174 13.37 -12.33 5.15
C ALA A 174 13.47 -11.65 3.77
N PRO A 175 12.41 -10.96 3.32
CA PRO A 175 12.53 -9.98 2.25
C PRO A 175 13.31 -8.77 2.78
N MET A 176 14.30 -8.29 2.03
CA MET A 176 14.97 -7.04 2.39
C MET A 176 14.00 -5.89 2.18
N LEU A 177 13.64 -5.21 3.27
CA LEU A 177 12.77 -4.04 3.26
C LEU A 177 13.61 -2.75 3.22
N ASP A 178 13.17 -1.79 2.41
CA ASP A 178 13.80 -0.50 2.24
C ASP A 178 13.35 0.52 3.30
N SER A 179 14.24 1.44 3.66
CA SER A 179 13.94 2.55 4.57
C SER A 179 14.78 3.79 4.21
N ARG A 180 14.31 4.98 4.59
CA ARG A 180 14.94 6.30 4.39
C ARG A 180 16.42 6.44 4.81
N ALA A 181 16.99 5.45 5.49
CA ALA A 181 18.37 5.47 5.97
C ALA A 181 19.10 4.15 5.74
N ALA A 182 20.28 4.03 6.34
CA ALA A 182 21.02 2.77 6.39
C ALA A 182 20.40 1.76 7.37
N TYR A 183 19.18 1.96 7.88
CA TYR A 183 18.46 0.98 8.67
C TYR A 183 17.86 -0.09 7.76
N SER A 184 17.72 -1.32 8.27
CA SER A 184 17.14 -2.43 7.53
C SER A 184 16.73 -3.54 8.48
N ASN A 185 15.93 -4.48 7.99
CA ASN A 185 15.42 -5.61 8.75
C ASN A 185 16.41 -6.79 8.89
N PHE A 186 17.72 -6.55 8.77
CA PHE A 186 18.76 -7.58 8.88
C PHE A 186 20.10 -7.02 9.36
N TRP A 187 20.93 -7.88 9.98
CA TRP A 187 22.31 -7.55 10.32
C TRP A 187 23.29 -8.45 9.58
N CYS A 188 24.37 -7.90 9.01
CA CYS A 188 25.45 -8.70 8.40
C CYS A 188 26.51 -9.19 9.39
N GLY A 189 26.40 -8.86 10.67
CA GLY A 189 27.37 -9.23 11.68
C GLY A 189 26.84 -9.02 13.08
N MET A 190 27.30 -9.85 14.00
CA MET A 190 27.04 -9.72 15.44
C MET A 190 28.36 -9.77 16.22
N THR A 191 28.40 -9.10 17.37
CA THR A 191 29.49 -9.21 18.34
C THR A 191 29.37 -10.52 19.12
N SER A 192 30.39 -10.87 19.92
CA SER A 192 30.34 -12.02 20.83
C SER A 192 29.24 -11.92 21.89
N GLN A 193 28.77 -10.71 22.17
CA GLN A 193 27.69 -10.40 23.12
C GLN A 193 26.31 -10.29 22.43
N GLY A 194 26.21 -10.64 21.14
CA GLY A 194 24.94 -10.65 20.41
C GLY A 194 24.48 -9.30 19.83
N TYR A 195 25.28 -8.24 19.93
CA TYR A 195 24.90 -6.93 19.41
C TYR A 195 25.27 -6.74 17.93
N TYR A 196 24.63 -5.78 17.27
CA TYR A 196 24.93 -5.37 15.90
C TYR A 196 26.43 -5.12 15.69
N LYS A 197 26.96 -5.67 14.60
CA LYS A 197 28.30 -5.38 14.10
C LYS A 197 28.24 -5.10 12.61
N ARG A 198 28.54 -3.85 12.22
CA ARG A 198 28.64 -3.48 10.80
C ARG A 198 29.77 -4.25 10.12
N THR A 199 29.49 -4.79 8.93
CA THR A 199 30.50 -5.48 8.12
C THR A 199 30.58 -4.84 6.73
N PRO A 200 31.70 -5.03 5.98
CA PRO A 200 31.85 -4.52 4.62
C PRO A 200 30.78 -5.03 3.64
N ALA A 201 30.15 -6.17 3.96
CA ALA A 201 29.09 -6.75 3.12
C ALA A 201 27.76 -5.99 3.22
N TYR A 202 27.54 -5.20 4.28
CA TYR A 202 26.24 -4.59 4.56
C TYR A 202 25.80 -3.60 3.47
N ILE A 203 26.65 -2.64 3.12
CA ILE A 203 26.28 -1.58 2.16
C ILE A 203 26.02 -2.17 0.76
N PRO A 204 26.87 -3.06 0.20
CA PRO A 204 26.59 -3.69 -1.10
C PRO A 204 25.30 -4.51 -1.14
N VAL A 205 24.91 -5.15 -0.02
CA VAL A 205 23.63 -5.88 0.06
C VAL A 205 22.47 -4.89 0.16
N ARG A 206 22.56 -3.90 1.06
CA ARG A 206 21.51 -2.89 1.29
C ARG A 206 21.21 -2.05 0.05
N LYS A 207 22.24 -1.67 -0.71
CA LYS A 207 22.10 -0.90 -1.96
C LYS A 207 21.77 -1.76 -3.19
N ARG A 208 21.66 -3.09 -3.01
CA ARG A 208 21.47 -4.07 -4.09
C ARG A 208 22.59 -4.06 -5.15
N ASP A 209 23.79 -3.56 -4.83
CA ASP A 209 25.00 -3.72 -5.66
C ASP A 209 25.33 -5.21 -5.83
N ARG A 210 25.03 -6.01 -4.79
CA ARG A 210 25.05 -7.46 -4.82
C ARG A 210 23.64 -7.98 -4.59
N LYS A 211 23.00 -8.49 -5.64
CA LYS A 211 21.68 -9.13 -5.57
C LYS A 211 21.81 -10.62 -5.25
N GLY A 212 20.92 -11.13 -4.40
CA GLY A 212 20.89 -12.54 -4.01
C GLY A 212 20.11 -12.79 -2.72
N CYS A 213 20.31 -13.97 -2.17
CA CYS A 213 19.86 -14.33 -0.82
C CYS A 213 21.07 -14.68 0.02
N PHE A 214 21.31 -13.89 1.06
CA PHE A 214 22.55 -13.90 1.83
C PHE A 214 22.32 -14.49 3.20
N ALA A 215 23.21 -15.40 3.62
CA ALA A 215 23.27 -15.86 5.00
C ALA A 215 23.63 -14.67 5.90
N VAL A 216 22.80 -14.43 6.91
CA VAL A 216 22.95 -13.34 7.87
C VAL A 216 22.70 -13.84 9.29
N PRO A 217 23.43 -13.31 10.28
CA PRO A 217 23.25 -13.75 11.66
C PRO A 217 21.94 -13.31 12.30
N MET A 218 21.17 -12.38 11.69
CA MET A 218 19.87 -11.94 12.21
C MET A 218 19.01 -11.31 11.12
N VAL A 219 17.72 -11.66 11.12
CA VAL A 219 16.63 -10.97 10.41
C VAL A 219 15.50 -10.67 11.39
N HIS A 220 14.74 -9.60 11.16
CA HIS A 220 13.63 -9.22 12.02
C HIS A 220 12.46 -8.59 11.25
N SER A 221 11.43 -8.20 12.00
CA SER A 221 10.20 -7.54 11.56
C SER A 221 9.33 -8.31 10.59
N THR A 222 9.78 -8.56 9.36
CA THR A 222 9.08 -9.43 8.41
C THR A 222 9.98 -10.54 7.93
N PHE A 223 9.56 -11.79 8.14
CA PHE A 223 10.28 -12.97 7.68
C PHE A 223 9.34 -14.20 7.61
N LEU A 224 9.73 -15.15 6.76
CA LEU A 224 9.05 -16.41 6.52
C LEU A 224 9.83 -17.55 7.17
N ILE A 225 9.13 -18.43 7.87
CA ILE A 225 9.67 -19.71 8.35
C ILE A 225 9.04 -20.84 7.55
N ASN A 226 9.87 -21.71 6.99
CA ASN A 226 9.45 -22.96 6.35
C ASN A 226 9.31 -24.07 7.39
N LEU A 227 8.07 -24.45 7.70
CA LEU A 227 7.74 -25.45 8.71
C LEU A 227 7.86 -26.90 8.18
N GLN A 228 8.07 -27.08 6.88
CA GLN A 228 8.31 -28.38 6.27
C GLN A 228 9.74 -28.89 6.50
N LYS A 229 10.66 -28.01 6.90
CA LYS A 229 12.05 -28.38 7.22
C LYS A 229 12.12 -28.96 8.63
N GLU A 230 12.77 -30.10 8.79
CA GLU A 230 12.97 -30.75 10.10
C GLU A 230 13.60 -29.81 11.13
N ALA A 231 14.62 -29.03 10.74
CA ALA A 231 15.28 -28.07 11.61
C ALA A 231 14.34 -26.97 12.17
N SER A 232 13.20 -26.71 11.53
CA SER A 232 12.21 -25.73 12.02
C SER A 232 11.50 -26.20 13.29
N GLN A 233 11.50 -27.50 13.60
CA GLN A 233 10.85 -28.05 14.81
C GLN A 233 11.52 -27.54 16.10
N ASN A 234 12.83 -27.29 16.03
CA ASN A 234 13.63 -26.83 17.16
C ASN A 234 13.59 -25.30 17.36
N LEU A 235 12.95 -24.56 16.45
CA LEU A 235 12.80 -23.10 16.58
C LEU A 235 11.79 -22.75 17.67
N VAL A 236 12.19 -21.82 18.54
CA VAL A 236 11.39 -21.27 19.63
C VAL A 236 11.65 -19.77 19.75
N PHE A 237 10.60 -19.00 20.06
CA PHE A 237 10.69 -17.59 20.46
C PHE A 237 10.69 -17.44 21.98
N TYR A 238 10.02 -18.35 22.70
CA TYR A 238 9.89 -18.31 24.15
C TYR A 238 9.65 -19.73 24.72
N PRO A 239 10.19 -20.07 25.91
CA PRO A 239 11.15 -19.30 26.71
C PRO A 239 12.53 -19.20 26.02
N PRO A 240 13.38 -18.23 26.40
CA PRO A 240 14.77 -18.19 25.95
C PRO A 240 15.50 -19.50 26.25
N HIS A 241 16.48 -19.85 25.42
CA HIS A 241 17.30 -21.02 25.63
C HIS A 241 17.99 -20.97 27.03
N PRO A 242 18.14 -22.09 27.75
CA PRO A 242 18.77 -22.09 29.08
C PRO A 242 20.17 -21.46 29.15
N ASP A 243 20.95 -21.61 28.07
CA ASP A 243 22.30 -21.03 27.95
C ASP A 243 22.31 -19.57 27.46
N TYR A 244 21.15 -18.91 27.34
CA TYR A 244 21.07 -17.53 26.86
C TYR A 244 21.60 -16.56 27.91
N THR A 245 22.60 -15.76 27.53
CA THR A 245 23.29 -14.81 28.43
C THR A 245 23.43 -13.41 27.85
N TRP A 246 22.83 -13.16 26.68
CA TRP A 246 22.90 -11.87 25.98
C TRP A 246 21.78 -10.91 26.44
N ALA A 247 21.71 -9.74 25.81
CA ALA A 247 20.68 -8.75 26.09
C ALA A 247 19.26 -9.32 25.89
N PHE A 248 18.35 -9.03 26.80
CA PHE A 248 16.98 -9.53 26.71
C PHE A 248 16.17 -8.70 25.70
N ASP A 249 16.17 -9.15 24.45
CA ASP A 249 15.61 -8.48 23.28
C ASP A 249 15.07 -9.58 22.34
N ASP A 250 13.86 -9.40 21.80
CA ASP A 250 13.15 -10.46 21.08
C ASP A 250 13.88 -10.92 19.82
N ILE A 251 14.54 -10.00 19.10
CA ILE A 251 15.25 -10.31 17.86
C ILE A 251 16.59 -10.98 18.15
N ILE A 252 17.27 -10.59 19.24
CA ILE A 252 18.54 -11.20 19.66
C ILE A 252 18.29 -12.60 20.24
N VAL A 253 17.26 -12.76 21.06
CA VAL A 253 16.85 -14.06 21.63
C VAL A 253 16.51 -15.04 20.51
N PHE A 254 15.71 -14.62 19.53
CA PHE A 254 15.34 -15.48 18.41
C PHE A 254 16.54 -15.84 17.52
N ALA A 255 17.45 -14.88 17.27
CA ALA A 255 18.69 -15.15 16.54
C ALA A 255 19.57 -16.21 17.24
N PHE A 256 19.67 -16.12 18.57
CA PHE A 256 20.36 -17.14 19.37
C PHE A 256 19.66 -18.49 19.30
N ALA A 257 18.32 -18.53 19.41
CA ALA A 257 17.55 -19.77 19.29
C ALA A 257 17.75 -20.44 17.92
N CYS A 258 17.74 -19.67 16.83
CA CYS A 258 18.07 -20.17 15.50
C CYS A 258 19.47 -20.78 15.45
N ARG A 259 20.46 -20.10 16.05
CA ARG A 259 21.84 -20.59 16.12
C ARG A 259 21.95 -21.91 16.90
N GLN A 260 21.28 -22.04 18.03
CA GLN A 260 21.27 -23.28 18.83
C GLN A 260 20.55 -24.43 18.11
N ALA A 261 19.54 -24.11 17.29
CA ALA A 261 18.87 -25.06 16.43
C ALA A 261 19.64 -25.38 15.12
N GLU A 262 20.86 -24.86 14.96
CA GLU A 262 21.66 -24.97 13.73
C GLU A 262 20.95 -24.45 12.47
N VAL A 263 20.06 -23.47 12.65
CA VAL A 263 19.28 -22.83 11.57
C VAL A 263 19.92 -21.52 11.15
N GLN A 264 20.35 -21.46 9.89
CA GLN A 264 20.83 -20.23 9.26
C GLN A 264 19.66 -19.36 8.79
N MET A 265 19.68 -18.07 9.18
CA MET A 265 18.78 -17.05 8.65
C MET A 265 19.31 -16.47 7.34
N TYR A 266 18.40 -16.05 6.46
CA TYR A 266 18.72 -15.47 5.16
C TYR A 266 17.96 -14.17 4.93
N VAL A 267 18.58 -13.21 4.26
CA VAL A 267 17.91 -12.02 3.72
C VAL A 267 18.00 -12.02 2.20
N CYS A 268 16.89 -11.76 1.52
CA CYS A 268 16.79 -11.74 0.07
C CYS A 268 16.54 -10.32 -0.44
N ASN A 269 17.35 -9.88 -1.40
CA ASN A 269 17.27 -8.55 -2.00
C ASN A 269 17.19 -8.59 -3.54
N LYS A 270 16.77 -9.74 -4.10
CA LYS A 270 16.66 -9.95 -5.55
C LYS A 270 15.68 -8.96 -6.18
N GLU A 271 14.58 -8.69 -5.47
CA GLU A 271 13.55 -7.72 -5.82
C GLU A 271 13.47 -6.57 -4.81
N VAL A 272 12.67 -5.55 -5.16
CA VAL A 272 12.11 -4.61 -4.18
C VAL A 272 10.89 -5.30 -3.59
N TYR A 273 10.90 -5.57 -2.29
CA TYR A 273 9.83 -6.31 -1.62
C TYR A 273 8.86 -5.39 -0.88
N GLY A 274 9.35 -4.25 -0.40
CA GLY A 274 8.58 -3.36 0.45
C GLY A 274 9.44 -2.46 1.30
N PHE A 275 8.78 -1.76 2.22
CA PHE A 275 9.36 -0.70 3.03
C PHE A 275 9.10 -0.91 4.52
N LEU A 276 9.97 -0.34 5.36
CA LEU A 276 9.79 -0.31 6.81
C LEU A 276 10.17 1.07 7.39
N PRO A 277 9.50 1.54 8.45
CA PRO A 277 9.91 2.75 9.15
C PRO A 277 11.23 2.55 9.90
N VAL A 278 11.93 3.67 10.13
CA VAL A 278 13.08 3.70 11.03
C VAL A 278 12.57 3.76 12.47
N PRO A 279 13.06 2.91 13.39
CA PRO A 279 12.64 2.90 14.78
C PRO A 279 12.83 4.26 15.43
N LEU A 280 11.81 4.68 16.15
CA LEU A 280 11.85 5.90 16.96
C LEU A 280 12.60 5.69 18.27
N ARG A 281 12.91 6.80 18.95
CA ARG A 281 13.53 6.78 20.27
C ARG A 281 12.52 6.34 21.32
N SER A 282 13.00 5.83 22.45
CA SER A 282 12.14 5.32 23.53
C SER A 282 11.15 6.36 24.08
N HIS A 283 11.54 7.64 24.10
CA HIS A 283 10.74 8.77 24.59
C HIS A 283 9.85 9.41 23.51
N SER A 284 9.86 8.90 22.28
CA SER A 284 9.01 9.41 21.21
C SER A 284 7.53 9.15 21.48
N THR A 285 6.69 10.05 20.97
CA THR A 285 5.23 9.98 21.10
C THR A 285 4.60 9.19 19.96
N LEU A 286 3.30 8.88 20.08
CA LEU A 286 2.53 8.31 18.97
C LEU A 286 2.36 9.30 17.81
N ARG A 287 2.37 10.60 18.08
CA ARG A 287 2.32 11.63 17.03
C ARG A 287 3.59 11.60 16.18
N ASP A 288 4.76 11.48 16.82
CA ASP A 288 6.04 11.34 16.12
C ASP A 288 6.04 10.09 15.22
N GLU A 289 5.36 9.02 15.66
CA GLU A 289 5.20 7.79 14.88
C GLU A 289 4.32 8.00 13.64
N VAL A 290 3.19 8.68 13.80
CA VAL A 290 2.32 9.07 12.66
C VAL A 290 3.12 9.90 11.66
N GLU A 291 3.85 10.92 12.12
CA GLU A 291 4.66 11.80 11.27
C GLU A 291 5.79 11.02 10.56
N SER A 292 6.50 10.15 11.29
CA SER A 292 7.52 9.26 10.72
C SER A 292 6.93 8.32 9.66
N PHE A 293 5.75 7.74 9.92
CA PHE A 293 5.10 6.82 8.99
C PHE A 293 4.60 7.52 7.73
N MET A 294 4.07 8.75 7.84
CA MET A 294 3.71 9.57 6.67
C MET A 294 4.91 9.75 5.73
N HIS A 295 6.12 9.95 6.26
CA HIS A 295 7.31 10.02 5.42
C HIS A 295 7.62 8.71 4.69
N VAL A 296 7.37 7.55 5.31
CA VAL A 296 7.52 6.24 4.65
C VAL A 296 6.50 6.09 3.53
N GLN A 297 5.24 6.51 3.75
CA GLN A 297 4.22 6.48 2.70
C GLN A 297 4.59 7.37 1.52
N LEU A 298 5.12 8.58 1.78
CA LEU A 298 5.62 9.47 0.73
C LEU A 298 6.81 8.86 -0.03
N GLU A 299 7.71 8.17 0.66
CA GLU A 299 8.83 7.46 0.05
C GLU A 299 8.35 6.29 -0.81
N VAL A 300 7.39 5.50 -0.32
CA VAL A 300 6.73 4.45 -1.10
C VAL A 300 6.12 5.04 -2.35
N MET A 301 5.38 6.14 -2.26
CA MET A 301 4.78 6.81 -3.42
C MET A 301 5.82 7.41 -4.38
N GLY A 302 7.02 7.74 -3.91
CA GLY A 302 8.11 8.30 -4.70
C GLY A 302 9.03 7.26 -5.36
N GLU A 303 9.37 6.18 -4.63
CA GLU A 303 10.21 5.08 -5.10
C GLU A 303 9.40 4.04 -5.87
N ASP A 304 8.21 3.68 -5.38
CA ASP A 304 7.16 3.16 -6.24
C ASP A 304 6.57 4.36 -7.01
N SER A 305 7.34 4.84 -8.00
CA SER A 305 6.70 5.07 -9.29
C SER A 305 6.19 3.72 -9.81
N ILE A 306 5.20 3.17 -9.10
CA ILE A 306 4.10 2.43 -9.69
C ILE A 306 3.87 3.20 -10.99
N GLY A 307 3.98 2.55 -12.15
CA GLY A 307 3.65 3.17 -13.42
C GLY A 307 2.17 3.51 -13.44
N LEU A 308 1.73 4.41 -12.56
CA LEU A 308 0.39 4.92 -12.43
C LEU A 308 0.19 5.72 -13.67
N GLU A 309 -0.50 5.10 -14.62
CA GLU A 309 -0.95 5.77 -15.81
C GLU A 309 -1.94 6.89 -15.44
N LYS A 310 -2.65 6.74 -14.31
CA LYS A 310 -3.72 7.62 -13.83
C LYS A 310 -3.71 7.69 -12.30
N SER A 311 -3.89 8.88 -11.75
CA SER A 311 -4.02 9.13 -10.30
C SER A 311 -5.22 10.02 -10.01
N VAL A 312 -5.87 9.83 -8.87
CA VAL A 312 -6.93 10.73 -8.38
C VAL A 312 -6.38 11.48 -7.17
N VAL A 313 -6.49 12.80 -7.19
CA VAL A 313 -6.04 13.72 -6.14
C VAL A 313 -7.26 14.38 -5.51
N PHE A 314 -7.26 14.45 -4.19
CA PHE A 314 -8.32 14.99 -3.36
C PHE A 314 -7.73 15.98 -2.37
N GLU A 315 -8.43 17.08 -2.13
CA GLU A 315 -8.25 17.88 -0.92
C GLU A 315 -8.81 17.12 0.30
N ASP A 316 -8.44 17.56 1.50
CA ASP A 316 -8.81 16.95 2.78
C ASP A 316 -10.28 17.19 3.19
N ASP A 317 -10.84 18.36 2.86
CA ASP A 317 -12.16 18.80 3.35
C ASP A 317 -13.31 18.63 2.34
N LEU A 318 -13.50 17.41 1.82
CA LEU A 318 -14.54 17.11 0.82
C LEU A 318 -15.58 16.05 1.22
N ARG A 319 -16.74 16.12 0.57
CA ARG A 319 -17.81 15.11 0.56
C ARG A 319 -17.97 14.52 -0.83
N PHE A 320 -18.27 13.23 -0.89
CA PHE A 320 -18.48 12.49 -2.13
C PHE A 320 -19.96 12.40 -2.50
N GLU A 321 -20.27 12.49 -3.78
CA GLU A 321 -21.59 12.20 -4.32
C GLU A 321 -21.94 10.71 -4.27
N ILE A 322 -23.25 10.42 -4.31
CA ILE A 322 -23.74 9.04 -4.33
C ILE A 322 -23.19 8.32 -5.57
N PHE A 323 -22.78 7.07 -5.39
CA PHE A 323 -22.17 6.22 -6.43
C PHE A 323 -20.85 6.76 -7.01
N PHE A 324 -20.14 7.64 -6.29
CA PHE A 324 -18.85 8.23 -6.69
C PHE A 324 -17.92 7.26 -7.44
N LYS A 325 -17.57 6.14 -6.80
CA LYS A 325 -16.65 5.13 -7.37
C LYS A 325 -17.17 4.57 -8.70
N ARG A 326 -18.46 4.24 -8.78
CA ARG A 326 -19.08 3.71 -10.00
C ARG A 326 -19.07 4.75 -11.12
N ARG A 327 -19.35 6.02 -10.79
CA ARG A 327 -19.34 7.13 -11.76
C ARG A 327 -17.95 7.39 -12.32
N ILE A 328 -16.90 7.39 -11.48
CA ILE A 328 -15.51 7.49 -11.95
C ILE A 328 -15.12 6.29 -12.82
N MET A 329 -15.41 5.06 -12.38
CA MET A 329 -15.04 3.87 -13.15
C MET A 329 -15.71 3.83 -14.53
N ASN A 330 -16.98 4.21 -14.61
CA ASN A 330 -17.67 4.32 -15.91
C ASN A 330 -17.05 5.39 -16.79
N LEU A 331 -16.73 6.57 -16.24
CA LEU A 331 -16.04 7.62 -17.00
C LEU A 331 -14.69 7.14 -17.53
N MET A 332 -13.89 6.45 -16.70
CA MET A 332 -12.59 5.93 -17.12
C MET A 332 -12.73 4.91 -18.25
N TYR A 333 -13.78 4.07 -18.21
CA TYR A 333 -14.10 3.14 -19.28
C TYR A 333 -14.52 3.86 -20.58
N ASP A 334 -15.43 4.84 -20.50
CA ASP A 334 -15.88 5.63 -21.66
C ASP A 334 -14.70 6.36 -22.33
N LEU A 335 -13.77 6.90 -21.55
CA LEU A 335 -12.55 7.54 -22.05
C LEU A 335 -11.62 6.57 -22.79
N GLU A 336 -11.48 5.35 -22.27
CA GLU A 336 -10.67 4.29 -22.90
C GLU A 336 -11.32 3.77 -24.19
N GLU A 337 -12.64 3.58 -24.19
CA GLU A 337 -13.39 3.11 -25.36
C GLU A 337 -13.33 4.11 -26.52
N GLU A 338 -13.51 5.41 -26.23
CA GLU A 338 -13.42 6.48 -27.23
C GLU A 338 -11.98 6.86 -27.61
N GLY A 339 -10.99 6.40 -26.85
CA GLY A 339 -9.57 6.74 -27.07
C GLY A 339 -9.29 8.24 -26.95
N LEU A 340 -10.02 8.95 -26.07
CA LEU A 340 -9.85 10.38 -25.87
C LEU A 340 -8.52 10.66 -25.16
N ASP A 341 -7.70 11.56 -25.72
CA ASP A 341 -6.51 12.06 -25.04
C ASP A 341 -6.89 13.10 -23.98
N TRP A 342 -6.37 12.93 -22.75
CA TRP A 342 -6.64 13.81 -21.63
C TRP A 342 -5.45 13.84 -20.66
N ASP A 343 -5.25 15.00 -20.04
CA ASP A 343 -4.18 15.20 -19.06
C ASP A 343 -4.73 15.38 -17.65
N LEU A 344 -5.83 16.13 -17.53
CA LEU A 344 -6.45 16.45 -16.24
C LEU A 344 -7.98 16.46 -16.36
N ILE A 345 -8.67 15.87 -15.39
CA ILE A 345 -10.14 15.89 -15.30
C ILE A 345 -10.55 16.36 -13.91
N TYR A 346 -11.18 17.53 -13.81
CA TYR A 346 -11.76 17.99 -12.56
C TYR A 346 -12.94 17.12 -12.16
N ILE A 347 -12.94 16.68 -10.89
CA ILE A 347 -14.06 15.98 -10.25
C ILE A 347 -14.74 16.83 -9.18
N GLY A 348 -14.05 17.87 -8.69
CA GLY A 348 -14.60 18.94 -7.87
C GLY A 348 -13.78 20.21 -8.04
N ARG A 349 -14.46 21.32 -8.31
CA ARG A 349 -13.89 22.66 -8.47
C ARG A 349 -14.97 23.72 -8.33
N LYS A 350 -14.59 24.98 -8.11
CA LYS A 350 -15.47 26.13 -8.32
C LYS A 350 -15.35 26.62 -9.76
N ARG A 351 -16.47 26.64 -10.48
CA ARG A 351 -16.54 27.18 -11.84
C ARG A 351 -16.61 28.70 -11.75
N MET A 352 -15.65 29.41 -12.33
CA MET A 352 -15.65 30.87 -12.27
C MET A 352 -16.29 31.50 -13.51
N GLN A 353 -16.41 30.75 -14.60
CA GLN A 353 -17.13 31.17 -15.79
C GLN A 353 -18.59 30.70 -15.73
N VAL A 354 -19.52 31.65 -15.64
CA VAL A 354 -20.98 31.43 -15.57
C VAL A 354 -21.75 32.04 -16.74
N GLU A 355 -21.10 32.86 -17.58
CA GLU A 355 -21.76 33.53 -18.71
C GLU A 355 -22.13 32.57 -19.85
N HIS A 356 -21.36 31.49 -20.02
CA HIS A 356 -21.62 30.45 -21.01
C HIS A 356 -21.47 29.05 -20.44
N SER A 357 -22.27 28.11 -20.96
CA SER A 357 -22.13 26.70 -20.61
C SER A 357 -20.86 26.12 -21.20
N GLU A 358 -20.13 25.33 -20.41
CA GLU A 358 -18.98 24.58 -20.89
C GLU A 358 -19.38 23.58 -21.97
N LYS A 359 -18.47 23.37 -22.92
CA LYS A 359 -18.74 22.57 -24.12
C LYS A 359 -18.63 21.09 -23.79
N ALA A 360 -19.70 20.34 -24.02
CA ALA A 360 -19.72 18.89 -23.88
C ALA A 360 -18.71 18.21 -24.82
N VAL A 361 -18.01 17.20 -24.30
CA VAL A 361 -17.12 16.36 -25.10
C VAL A 361 -17.96 15.37 -25.89
N PRO A 362 -17.84 15.31 -27.23
CA PRO A 362 -18.59 14.35 -28.03
C PRO A 362 -18.28 12.91 -27.61
N HIS A 363 -19.31 12.05 -27.61
CA HIS A 363 -19.25 10.60 -27.35
C HIS A 363 -18.88 10.17 -25.92
N VAL A 364 -18.30 11.05 -25.10
CA VAL A 364 -18.07 10.77 -23.67
C VAL A 364 -19.17 11.44 -22.83
N ARG A 365 -19.96 10.64 -22.10
CA ARG A 365 -21.05 11.18 -21.28
C ARG A 365 -20.50 11.90 -20.05
N ASN A 366 -21.21 12.92 -19.61
CA ASN A 366 -20.92 13.62 -18.34
C ASN A 366 -19.52 14.24 -18.29
N LEU A 367 -18.97 14.65 -19.44
CA LEU A 367 -17.67 15.29 -19.56
C LEU A 367 -17.77 16.56 -20.41
N VAL A 368 -17.12 17.62 -19.94
CA VAL A 368 -17.05 18.93 -20.61
C VAL A 368 -15.60 19.41 -20.69
N GLU A 369 -15.28 20.24 -21.68
CA GLU A 369 -14.02 20.99 -21.75
C GLU A 369 -13.96 21.97 -20.56
N ALA A 370 -12.90 21.89 -19.75
CA ALA A 370 -12.80 22.74 -18.57
C ALA A 370 -12.47 24.19 -18.97
N ASP A 371 -13.20 25.14 -18.38
CA ASP A 371 -12.88 26.56 -18.45
C ASP A 371 -12.23 27.06 -17.15
N TYR A 372 -12.05 28.37 -17.01
CA TYR A 372 -11.43 28.98 -15.83
C TYR A 372 -12.07 28.48 -14.53
N SER A 373 -11.21 27.96 -13.66
CA SER A 373 -11.56 27.22 -12.46
C SER A 373 -10.82 27.77 -11.27
N TYR A 374 -11.47 27.76 -10.12
CA TYR A 374 -10.87 28.12 -8.83
C TYR A 374 -11.22 27.07 -7.79
N TRP A 375 -10.59 27.10 -6.61
CA TRP A 375 -10.84 26.12 -5.52
C TRP A 375 -10.83 24.67 -6.02
N THR A 376 -9.64 24.18 -6.37
CA THR A 376 -9.46 22.83 -6.88
C THR A 376 -9.70 21.81 -5.74
N LEU A 377 -10.87 21.19 -5.68
CA LEU A 377 -11.24 20.23 -4.61
C LEU A 377 -10.75 18.81 -4.91
N GLY A 378 -10.72 18.45 -6.19
CA GLY A 378 -10.23 17.15 -6.62
C GLY A 378 -10.19 17.01 -8.13
N TYR A 379 -9.21 16.25 -8.60
CA TYR A 379 -8.99 16.01 -10.02
C TYR A 379 -8.33 14.64 -10.26
N ILE A 380 -8.54 14.12 -11.47
CA ILE A 380 -7.84 12.95 -12.00
C ILE A 380 -6.73 13.47 -12.90
N ILE A 381 -5.52 12.94 -12.77
CA ILE A 381 -4.36 13.32 -13.58
C ILE A 381 -3.74 12.09 -14.24
N SER A 382 -3.44 12.19 -15.54
CA SER A 382 -2.70 11.16 -16.26
C SER A 382 -1.19 11.32 -16.06
N LEU A 383 -0.42 10.24 -16.26
CA LEU A 383 1.04 10.31 -16.22
C LEU A 383 1.61 11.34 -17.21
N GLN A 384 0.97 11.47 -18.38
CA GLN A 384 1.32 12.47 -19.38
C GLN A 384 1.05 13.88 -18.86
N GLY A 385 -0.13 14.12 -18.29
CA GLY A 385 -0.48 15.40 -17.68
C GLY A 385 0.48 15.81 -16.57
N ALA A 386 0.80 14.87 -15.67
CA ALA A 386 1.78 15.10 -14.61
C ALA A 386 3.17 15.48 -15.16
N LYS A 387 3.64 14.84 -16.23
CA LYS A 387 4.90 15.20 -16.90
C LYS A 387 4.84 16.61 -17.49
N LYS A 388 3.75 16.97 -18.19
CA LYS A 388 3.56 18.33 -18.74
C LYS A 388 3.61 19.40 -17.64
N LEU A 389 2.99 19.14 -16.48
CA LEU A 389 3.03 20.06 -15.34
C LEU A 389 4.44 20.19 -14.74
N LEU A 390 5.21 19.11 -14.67
CA LEU A 390 6.59 19.13 -14.16
C LEU A 390 7.56 19.81 -15.14
N ASP A 391 7.38 19.61 -16.44
CA ASP A 391 8.19 20.23 -17.50
C ASP A 391 8.08 21.76 -17.48
N ALA A 392 6.98 22.30 -16.93
CA ALA A 392 6.79 23.74 -16.70
C ALA A 392 7.70 24.32 -15.58
N GLN A 393 8.43 23.47 -14.85
CA GLN A 393 9.32 23.83 -13.75
C GLN A 393 8.64 24.68 -12.65
N PRO A 394 7.49 24.25 -12.10
CA PRO A 394 6.66 25.07 -11.22
C PRO A 394 7.36 25.49 -9.92
N LEU A 395 8.31 24.68 -9.42
CA LEU A 395 9.07 25.01 -8.21
C LEU A 395 9.98 26.24 -8.37
N SER A 396 10.33 26.61 -9.60
CA SER A 396 11.09 27.83 -9.90
C SER A 396 10.20 29.08 -10.07
N LYS A 397 8.88 28.88 -10.21
CA LYS A 397 7.87 29.89 -10.57
C LYS A 397 6.58 29.62 -9.79
N MET A 398 6.67 29.62 -8.46
CA MET A 398 5.60 29.12 -7.60
C MET A 398 4.32 29.95 -7.75
N LEU A 399 3.23 29.29 -8.14
CA LEU A 399 1.86 29.79 -8.09
C LEU A 399 1.01 28.81 -7.26
N PRO A 400 -0.06 29.30 -6.60
CA PRO A 400 -1.11 28.43 -6.05
C PRO A 400 -1.64 27.47 -7.12
N VAL A 401 -2.02 26.26 -6.73
CA VAL A 401 -2.40 25.20 -7.68
C VAL A 401 -3.64 25.58 -8.51
N ASP A 402 -4.58 26.29 -7.92
CA ASP A 402 -5.80 26.78 -8.58
C ASP A 402 -5.54 27.94 -9.56
N GLU A 403 -4.41 28.64 -9.46
CA GLU A 403 -3.95 29.60 -10.47
C GLU A 403 -3.07 28.91 -11.52
N PHE A 404 -2.22 27.97 -11.10
CA PHE A 404 -1.27 27.27 -11.97
C PHE A 404 -1.97 26.36 -12.97
N LEU A 405 -2.94 25.55 -12.55
CA LEU A 405 -3.60 24.60 -13.45
C LEU A 405 -4.30 25.32 -14.62
N PRO A 406 -5.14 26.36 -14.42
CA PRO A 406 -5.74 27.10 -15.54
C PRO A 406 -4.76 27.80 -16.45
N VAL A 407 -3.59 28.21 -15.95
CA VAL A 407 -2.51 28.70 -16.81
C VAL A 407 -2.06 27.58 -17.76
N MET A 408 -1.85 26.37 -17.26
CA MET A 408 -1.32 25.27 -18.06
C MET A 408 -2.26 24.74 -19.14
N PHE A 409 -3.57 24.97 -19.04
CA PHE A 409 -4.55 24.69 -20.10
C PHE A 409 -5.09 25.95 -20.81
N ASP A 410 -4.37 27.07 -20.71
CA ASP A 410 -4.61 28.32 -21.45
C ASP A 410 -5.99 28.97 -21.21
N LYS A 411 -6.50 28.88 -19.97
CA LYS A 411 -7.81 29.43 -19.56
C LYS A 411 -7.72 30.36 -18.34
N HIS A 412 -6.55 30.92 -18.07
CA HIS A 412 -6.37 31.86 -16.96
C HIS A 412 -6.68 33.31 -17.39
N PRO A 413 -7.39 34.12 -16.60
CA PRO A 413 -7.78 35.49 -17.01
C PRO A 413 -6.64 36.52 -16.87
N VAL A 414 -5.63 36.25 -16.05
CA VAL A 414 -4.51 37.18 -15.80
C VAL A 414 -3.34 36.86 -16.72
N SER A 415 -3.02 37.77 -17.64
CA SER A 415 -1.92 37.64 -18.61
C SER A 415 -0.55 37.54 -17.94
N ASP A 416 -0.31 38.31 -16.88
CA ASP A 416 0.98 38.39 -16.19
C ASP A 416 1.43 37.01 -15.68
N TYR A 417 0.49 36.17 -15.24
CA TYR A 417 0.81 34.82 -14.79
C TYR A 417 1.13 33.91 -15.98
N MET A 418 0.37 34.05 -17.07
CA MET A 418 0.54 33.23 -18.27
C MET A 418 1.88 33.46 -18.97
N GLU A 419 2.42 34.68 -18.92
CA GLU A 419 3.72 35.04 -19.54
C GLU A 419 4.90 34.22 -18.98
N HIS A 420 4.80 33.73 -17.74
CA HIS A 420 5.83 32.91 -17.12
C HIS A 420 5.84 31.44 -17.61
N PHE A 421 4.79 31.01 -18.32
CA PHE A 421 4.59 29.63 -18.76
C PHE A 421 4.29 29.60 -20.26
N GLU A 422 5.32 29.34 -21.08
CA GLU A 422 5.19 29.35 -22.54
C GLU A 422 4.43 28.11 -23.08
N ASN A 423 4.69 26.93 -22.50
CA ASN A 423 4.09 25.67 -22.92
C ASN A 423 2.80 25.37 -22.13
N ARG A 424 1.66 25.82 -22.65
CA ARG A 424 0.32 25.68 -22.03
C ARG A 424 -0.54 24.68 -22.81
N ASN A 425 -0.10 23.43 -22.88
CA ASN A 425 -0.68 22.37 -23.72
C ASN A 425 -1.36 21.26 -22.91
N LEU A 426 -1.80 21.56 -21.69
CA LEU A 426 -2.52 20.62 -20.85
C LEU A 426 -3.96 20.48 -21.35
N LEU A 427 -4.40 19.25 -21.62
CA LEU A 427 -5.78 18.92 -22.00
C LEU A 427 -6.61 18.72 -20.74
N ALA A 428 -7.37 19.75 -20.36
CA ALA A 428 -8.18 19.76 -19.16
C ALA A 428 -9.68 19.61 -19.46
N PHE A 429 -10.32 18.68 -18.75
CA PHE A 429 -11.75 18.44 -18.78
C PHE A 429 -12.35 18.51 -17.37
N SER A 430 -13.67 18.47 -17.29
CA SER A 430 -14.41 18.44 -16.03
C SER A 430 -15.58 17.49 -16.14
N VAL A 431 -15.88 16.77 -15.06
CA VAL A 431 -17.11 15.98 -14.99
C VAL A 431 -18.33 16.89 -14.81
N GLU A 432 -19.45 16.47 -15.40
CA GLU A 432 -20.75 17.15 -15.34
C GLU A 432 -21.87 16.13 -15.09
N PRO A 433 -22.52 16.10 -13.92
CA PRO A 433 -22.31 16.97 -12.77
C PRO A 433 -21.06 16.57 -11.95
N LEU A 434 -20.56 17.50 -11.13
CA LEU A 434 -19.43 17.29 -10.23
C LEU A 434 -19.66 16.09 -9.29
N LEU A 435 -18.55 15.52 -8.81
CA LEU A 435 -18.53 14.27 -8.04
C LEU A 435 -18.10 14.48 -6.59
N VAL A 436 -17.37 15.56 -6.31
CA VAL A 436 -17.00 15.96 -4.96
C VAL A 436 -17.30 17.44 -4.73
N TYR A 437 -17.72 17.75 -3.52
CA TYR A 437 -18.09 19.08 -3.04
C TYR A 437 -17.39 19.34 -1.70
N PRO A 438 -17.21 20.59 -1.27
CA PRO A 438 -16.60 20.84 0.04
C PRO A 438 -17.56 20.43 1.16
N THR A 439 -17.01 20.11 2.33
CA THR A 439 -17.85 19.87 3.53
C THR A 439 -18.57 21.14 3.97
N HIS A 440 -17.87 22.27 3.93
CA HIS A 440 -18.37 23.61 4.26
C HIS A 440 -17.93 24.62 3.19
N TYR A 441 -18.79 25.58 2.86
CA TYR A 441 -18.42 26.71 2.01
C TYR A 441 -17.90 27.87 2.86
N THR A 442 -17.08 28.75 2.26
CA THR A 442 -16.63 29.97 2.91
C THR A 442 -17.81 30.77 3.46
N GLY A 443 -17.80 31.02 4.77
CA GLY A 443 -18.86 31.75 5.48
C GLY A 443 -19.95 30.89 6.10
N ASP A 444 -19.93 29.56 5.89
CA ASP A 444 -20.78 28.63 6.63
C ASP A 444 -20.36 28.54 8.10
N ASP A 445 -21.32 28.24 8.97
CA ASP A 445 -21.03 28.01 10.39
C ASP A 445 -20.10 26.79 10.55
N GLY A 446 -19.02 26.94 11.30
CA GLY A 446 -17.97 25.92 11.43
C GLY A 446 -16.88 25.92 10.35
N TYR A 447 -16.92 26.80 9.34
CA TYR A 447 -15.84 26.96 8.36
C TYR A 447 -14.57 27.53 9.03
N ILE A 448 -13.45 26.84 8.89
CA ILE A 448 -12.13 27.25 9.39
C ILE A 448 -11.18 27.28 8.19
N SER A 449 -10.43 28.38 8.02
CA SER A 449 -9.40 28.50 7.00
C SER A 449 -8.07 28.90 7.63
N ASP A 450 -7.01 28.19 7.26
CA ASP A 450 -5.62 28.46 7.62
C ASP A 450 -4.88 29.31 6.57
N THR A 451 -5.47 29.48 5.38
CA THR A 451 -4.91 30.21 4.24
C THR A 451 -5.48 31.62 4.07
N GLU A 452 -6.70 31.90 4.54
CA GLU A 452 -7.34 33.22 4.41
C GLU A 452 -6.69 34.32 5.27
N THR A 453 -5.88 33.95 6.27
CA THR A 453 -5.29 34.90 7.24
C THR A 453 -3.76 34.81 7.33
N SER A 454 -3.10 34.25 6.30
CA SER A 454 -1.65 34.08 6.29
C SER A 454 -0.90 35.41 6.12
N VAL A 455 0.21 35.56 6.84
CA VAL A 455 1.14 36.71 6.74
C VAL A 455 2.15 36.51 5.61
N VAL A 456 2.77 37.60 5.13
CA VAL A 456 3.84 37.49 4.15
C VAL A 456 5.02 36.75 4.77
N TRP A 457 5.51 35.72 4.07
CA TRP A 457 6.57 34.81 4.54
C TRP A 457 7.86 35.51 5.02
N ASP A 458 8.20 36.68 4.48
CA ASP A 458 9.42 37.40 4.84
C ASP A 458 9.20 38.56 5.83
N ASN A 459 7.96 38.84 6.22
CA ASN A 459 7.66 40.02 7.03
C ASN A 459 6.38 39.87 7.86
N GLU A 460 6.51 39.23 9.02
CA GLU A 460 5.43 39.07 10.01
C GLU A 460 4.86 40.40 10.54
N ASN A 461 5.57 41.52 10.36
CA ASN A 461 5.10 42.84 10.78
C ASN A 461 4.16 43.50 9.77
N ILE A 462 4.13 43.00 8.52
CA ILE A 462 3.11 43.39 7.55
C ILE A 462 1.92 42.50 7.79
N LYS A 463 0.94 43.01 8.53
CA LYS A 463 -0.41 42.46 8.48
C LYS A 463 -0.89 42.56 7.04
N THR A 464 -1.14 41.43 6.42
CA THR A 464 -1.92 41.34 5.19
C THR A 464 -3.35 41.68 5.55
N ASP A 465 -3.65 42.99 5.59
CA ASP A 465 -5.03 43.48 5.63
C ASP A 465 -5.67 43.14 4.28
N TRP A 466 -6.11 41.88 4.12
CA TRP A 466 -7.26 41.57 3.26
C TRP A 466 -8.51 42.13 3.93
N ASP A 467 -8.51 43.44 4.14
CA ASP A 467 -9.63 44.21 4.63
C ASP A 467 -10.73 44.03 3.59
N ARG A 468 -11.70 43.15 3.90
CA ARG A 468 -12.77 42.68 2.99
C ARG A 468 -13.53 43.81 2.28
N ALA A 469 -13.40 45.04 2.76
CA ALA A 469 -14.07 46.23 2.23
C ALA A 469 -13.34 46.94 1.07
N LYS A 470 -12.06 46.67 0.78
CA LYS A 470 -11.24 47.52 -0.13
C LYS A 470 -10.56 46.84 -1.30
N SER A 471 -10.54 45.51 -1.40
CA SER A 471 -9.97 44.84 -2.59
C SER A 471 -10.95 44.90 -3.76
N GLN A 472 -10.61 45.59 -4.85
CA GLN A 472 -11.34 45.53 -6.13
C GLN A 472 -11.49 44.08 -6.63
N LYS A 473 -10.45 43.27 -6.42
CA LYS A 473 -10.42 41.82 -6.69
C LYS A 473 -11.53 41.05 -5.96
N MET A 474 -11.91 41.51 -4.76
CA MET A 474 -13.01 40.91 -3.97
C MET A 474 -14.40 41.38 -4.37
N LYS A 475 -14.58 42.59 -4.90
CA LYS A 475 -15.91 42.99 -5.42
C LYS A 475 -16.27 42.17 -6.65
N GLU A 476 -15.29 41.96 -7.52
CA GLU A 476 -15.41 41.04 -8.66
C GLU A 476 -15.61 39.59 -8.15
N GLN A 477 -14.83 39.11 -7.18
CA GLN A 477 -15.01 37.77 -6.60
C GLN A 477 -16.32 37.58 -5.81
N GLN A 478 -16.89 38.60 -5.14
CA GLN A 478 -18.15 38.50 -4.40
C GLN A 478 -19.37 38.54 -5.33
N GLU A 479 -19.34 39.38 -6.38
CA GLU A 479 -20.35 39.38 -7.45
C GLU A 479 -20.32 38.05 -8.21
N LEU A 480 -19.11 37.56 -8.56
CA LEU A 480 -18.92 36.21 -9.11
C LEU A 480 -19.35 35.12 -8.12
N SER A 481 -19.11 35.26 -6.80
CA SER A 481 -19.39 34.22 -5.80
C SER A 481 -20.88 33.97 -5.54
N SER A 482 -21.77 34.93 -5.76
CA SER A 482 -23.22 34.68 -5.65
C SER A 482 -23.78 33.96 -6.87
N GLU A 483 -23.16 34.13 -8.03
CA GLU A 483 -23.59 33.52 -9.30
C GLU A 483 -22.87 32.18 -9.59
N ALA A 484 -21.64 32.01 -9.08
CA ALA A 484 -20.76 30.85 -9.26
C ALA A 484 -20.89 29.77 -8.18
N ARG A 485 -22.08 29.57 -7.61
CA ARG A 485 -22.36 28.38 -6.80
C ARG A 485 -22.70 27.23 -7.74
N ASN A 486 -21.92 26.16 -7.72
CA ASN A 486 -22.33 24.91 -8.32
C ASN A 486 -23.64 24.49 -7.65
N THR A 487 -24.73 24.44 -8.42
CA THR A 487 -26.01 23.98 -7.89
C THR A 487 -25.86 22.52 -7.48
N ASP A 488 -26.24 22.21 -6.24
CA ASP A 488 -26.47 20.82 -5.85
C ASP A 488 -27.51 20.24 -6.81
N VAL A 489 -27.27 19.03 -7.32
CA VAL A 489 -28.28 18.34 -8.12
C VAL A 489 -29.48 18.12 -7.20
N LEU A 490 -30.55 18.90 -7.41
CA LEU A 490 -31.85 18.65 -6.80
C LEU A 490 -32.18 17.18 -7.06
N GLN A 491 -32.38 16.42 -5.98
CA GLN A 491 -32.76 15.01 -6.01
C GLN A 491 -33.77 14.79 -7.13
N SER A 492 -33.36 13.99 -8.12
CA SER A 492 -34.22 13.59 -9.22
C SER A 492 -35.49 12.95 -8.64
N PRO A 493 -36.69 13.20 -9.18
CA PRO A 493 -37.91 12.53 -8.75
C PRO A 493 -37.83 10.99 -8.81
N LEU A 494 -36.87 10.45 -9.58
CA LEU A 494 -36.60 9.02 -9.69
C LEU A 494 -36.03 8.40 -8.40
N ASP A 495 -35.46 9.18 -7.48
CA ASP A 495 -34.92 8.67 -6.20
C ASP A 495 -36.01 8.36 -5.16
N SER A 496 -37.25 8.82 -5.40
CA SER A 496 -38.40 8.47 -4.54
C SER A 496 -38.85 7.01 -4.70
N ALA A 497 -38.54 6.37 -5.83
CA ALA A 497 -38.95 5.00 -6.10
C ALA A 497 -38.06 3.94 -5.43
N ALA A 498 -36.89 4.32 -4.91
CA ALA A 498 -35.94 3.42 -4.25
C ALA A 498 -36.06 3.42 -2.72
N ARG A 499 -36.98 4.20 -2.14
CA ARG A 499 -37.22 4.26 -0.69
C ARG A 499 -38.34 3.35 -0.19
N ASP A 500 -39.08 2.69 -1.08
CA ASP A 500 -40.16 1.76 -0.72
C ASP A 500 -39.76 0.28 -0.72
N GLU A 501 -38.47 -0.04 -0.91
CA GLU A 501 -37.93 -1.39 -0.70
C GLU A 501 -36.63 -1.35 0.12
N LEU A 502 -36.74 -1.15 1.45
CA LEU A 502 -35.78 -1.61 2.46
C LEU A 502 -36.42 -1.66 3.86
#